data_AF-A0AA39FI36-F1
#
_entry.id   AF-A0AA39FI36-F1
#
_cell.length_a   1.000
_cell.length_b   1.000
_cell.length_c   1.000
_cell.angle_alpha   90.00
_cell.angle_beta   90.00
_cell.angle_gamma   90.00
#
_symmetry.space_group_name_H-M   'P 1'
#
loop_
_entity.id
_entity.type
_entity.pdbx_description
1 polymer ?
#
loop_
_entity_poly.entity_id
_entity_poly.type
_entity_poly.pdbx_seq_one_letter_code
_entity_poly.pdbx_strand_id
1 'polypeptide(L)'
;MNHVRACEFISNSPNLFAAPQCLGYRNERGKPTIGMCLPTFDLILLHLKRVIRNGKDIKSVYVASDSNYMIDELTNVLSRLDISVYRQSIIVFVINTQYH
;
A
#
# COMPACT_ATOMS: atom_id res chain seq x y z
N MET A 1 11.21 7.47 16.43
CA MET A 1 11.48 7.80 15.01
C MET A 1 10.18 7.55 14.26
N ASN A 2 9.64 8.55 13.57
CA ASN A 2 8.33 8.46 12.90
C ASN A 2 8.52 8.08 11.43
N HIS A 3 7.49 7.49 10.80
CA HIS A 3 7.52 6.98 9.41
C HIS A 3 8.11 7.99 8.40
N VAL A 4 7.60 9.23 8.40
CA VAL A 4 8.03 10.29 7.48
C VAL A 4 9.53 10.57 7.59
N ARG A 5 10.04 10.74 8.82
CA ARG A 5 11.48 10.98 9.05
C ARG A 5 12.33 9.76 8.71
N ALA A 6 11.78 8.55 8.88
CA ALA A 6 12.51 7.34 8.52
C ALA A 6 12.75 7.23 7.03
N CYS A 7 11.77 7.63 6.22
CA CYS A 7 11.89 7.62 4.77
C CYS A 7 12.98 8.57 4.23
N GLU A 8 13.42 9.59 4.98
CA GLU A 8 14.54 10.47 4.60
C GLU A 8 15.86 9.71 4.44
N PHE A 9 16.01 8.57 5.12
CA PHE A 9 17.25 7.78 5.10
C PHE A 9 17.28 6.68 4.02
N ILE A 10 16.24 6.58 3.19
CA ILE A 10 16.08 5.44 2.28
C ILE A 10 17.17 5.33 1.21
N SER A 11 17.76 6.45 0.80
CA SER A 11 18.89 6.47 -0.15
C SER A 11 20.16 5.87 0.42
N ASN A 12 20.35 6.00 1.75
CA ASN A 12 21.58 5.63 2.44
C ASN A 12 21.47 4.26 3.11
N SER A 13 20.26 3.72 3.25
CA SER A 13 19.97 2.46 3.92
C SER A 13 19.05 1.61 3.04
N PRO A 14 19.60 0.84 2.08
CA PRO A 14 18.77 0.07 1.14
C PRO A 14 17.98 -1.06 1.80
N ASN A 15 18.46 -1.55 2.94
CA ASN A 15 17.80 -2.58 3.75
C ASN A 15 17.00 -1.98 4.91
N LEU A 16 16.46 -0.76 4.75
CA LEU A 16 15.68 -0.09 5.78
C LEU A 16 14.40 -0.89 6.09
N PHE A 17 14.25 -1.29 7.36
CA PHE A 17 13.14 -2.10 7.87
C PHE A 17 12.87 -3.35 7.00
N ALA A 18 11.73 -3.35 6.33
CA ALA A 18 11.25 -4.48 5.55
C ALA A 18 11.41 -4.27 4.03
N ALA A 19 12.14 -3.24 3.57
CA ALA A 19 12.43 -3.04 2.14
C ALA A 19 12.91 -4.30 1.38
N PRO A 20 13.72 -5.20 1.97
CA PRO A 20 14.12 -6.47 1.33
C PRO A 20 12.96 -7.39 0.93
N GLN A 21 11.78 -7.27 1.55
CA GLN A 21 10.61 -8.08 1.19
C GLN A 21 10.13 -7.85 -0.25
N CYS A 22 10.40 -6.66 -0.80
CA CYS A 22 10.09 -6.30 -2.17
C CYS A 22 11.31 -6.36 -3.09
N LEU A 23 12.49 -5.95 -2.59
CA LEU A 23 13.67 -5.70 -3.42
C LEU A 23 14.75 -6.78 -3.34
N GLY A 24 14.67 -7.67 -2.35
CA GLY A 24 15.71 -8.63 -2.02
C GLY A 24 16.83 -8.03 -1.17
N TYR A 25 17.53 -8.86 -0.40
CA TYR A 25 18.58 -8.40 0.52
C TYR A 25 19.80 -7.79 -0.20
N ARG A 26 19.99 -8.11 -1.48
CA ARG A 26 21.06 -7.55 -2.32
C ARG A 26 20.51 -6.60 -3.38
N ASN A 27 19.28 -6.11 -3.25
CA ASN A 27 18.61 -5.23 -4.21
C ASN A 27 18.45 -5.86 -5.61
N GLU A 28 18.23 -7.18 -5.69
CA GLU A 28 18.14 -7.89 -6.97
C GLU A 28 16.99 -7.41 -7.86
N ARG A 29 15.93 -6.84 -7.26
CA ARG A 29 14.73 -6.35 -7.97
C ARG A 29 14.69 -4.82 -8.12
N GLY A 30 15.80 -4.14 -7.81
CA GLY A 30 15.92 -2.67 -7.91
C GLY A 30 16.29 -2.00 -6.60
N LYS A 31 16.39 -0.67 -6.62
CA LYS A 31 16.76 0.16 -5.45
C LYS A 31 15.52 0.77 -4.81
N PRO A 32 15.51 0.94 -3.47
CA PRO A 32 14.39 1.57 -2.80
C PRO A 32 14.34 3.07 -3.14
N THR A 33 13.12 3.58 -3.30
CA THR A 33 12.88 4.99 -3.66
C THR A 33 11.98 5.65 -2.63
N ILE A 34 12.00 6.98 -2.57
CA ILE A 34 11.14 7.73 -1.65
C ILE A 34 9.65 7.44 -1.90
N GLY A 35 9.24 7.28 -3.16
CA GLY A 35 7.86 6.95 -3.51
C GLY A 35 7.41 5.56 -3.05
N MET A 36 8.34 4.64 -2.78
CA MET A 36 8.00 3.34 -2.17
C MET A 36 7.76 3.45 -0.66
N CYS A 37 8.47 4.35 0.03
CA CYS A 37 8.35 4.51 1.49
C CYS A 37 7.25 5.50 1.87
N LEU A 38 7.18 6.62 1.16
CA LEU A 38 6.22 7.70 1.38
C LEU A 38 5.51 8.03 0.05
N PRO A 39 4.60 7.16 -0.41
CA PRO A 39 3.90 7.39 -1.66
C PRO A 39 2.98 8.62 -1.58
N THR A 40 2.86 9.37 -2.67
CA THR A 40 1.87 10.44 -2.80
C THR A 40 0.48 9.85 -3.06
N PHE A 41 -0.57 10.64 -2.83
CA PHE A 41 -1.95 10.21 -3.11
C PHE A 41 -2.12 9.77 -4.57
N ASP A 42 -1.58 10.53 -5.53
CA ASP A 42 -1.67 10.19 -6.95
C ASP A 42 -1.02 8.85 -7.27
N LEU A 43 0.11 8.56 -6.62
CA LEU A 43 0.81 7.29 -6.80
C LEU A 43 0.00 6.13 -6.19
N ILE A 44 -0.57 6.31 -5.00
CA ILE A 44 -1.47 5.34 -4.37
C ILE A 44 -2.65 5.05 -5.31
N LEU A 45 -3.29 6.11 -5.83
CA LEU A 45 -4.47 6.00 -6.69
C LEU A 45 -4.14 5.31 -8.02
N LEU A 46 -2.97 5.60 -8.61
CA LEU A 46 -2.50 4.96 -9.83
C LEU A 46 -2.34 3.44 -9.62
N HIS A 47 -1.67 3.04 -8.55
CA HIS A 47 -1.47 1.63 -8.22
C HIS A 47 -2.80 0.93 -7.91
N LEU A 48 -3.67 1.58 -7.12
CA LEU A 48 -4.96 1.02 -6.75
C LEU A 48 -5.86 0.80 -7.97
N LYS A 49 -5.96 1.77 -8.88
CA LYS A 49 -6.71 1.62 -10.14
C LYS A 49 -6.16 0.48 -11.01
N ARG A 50 -4.84 0.28 -11.03
CA ARG A 50 -4.23 -0.83 -11.78
C ARG A 50 -4.60 -2.17 -11.17
N VAL A 51 -4.58 -2.31 -9.85
CA VAL A 51 -5.01 -3.53 -9.15
C VAL A 51 -6.49 -3.80 -9.42
N ILE A 52 -7.35 -2.78 -9.31
CA ILE A 52 -8.79 -2.90 -9.59
C ILE A 52 -9.08 -3.37 -11.01
N ARG A 53 -8.41 -2.78 -12.01
CA ARG A 53 -8.62 -3.13 -13.42
C ARG A 53 -8.11 -4.53 -13.78
N ASN A 54 -7.05 -4.98 -13.12
CA ASN A 54 -6.47 -6.30 -13.36
C ASN A 54 -7.16 -7.40 -12.54
N GLY A 55 -7.79 -7.03 -11.42
CA GLY A 55 -8.62 -7.90 -10.63
C GLY A 55 -9.95 -8.19 -11.34
N LYS A 56 -10.51 -9.37 -11.09
CA LYS A 56 -11.87 -9.71 -11.50
C LYS A 56 -12.81 -9.43 -10.33
N ASP A 57 -13.91 -8.76 -10.61
CA ASP A 57 -15.04 -8.58 -9.69
C ASP A 57 -14.71 -7.94 -8.33
N ILE A 58 -13.75 -7.01 -8.28
CA ILE A 58 -13.48 -6.22 -7.07
C ILE A 58 -14.64 -5.26 -6.81
N LYS A 59 -15.29 -5.42 -5.64
CA LYS A 59 -16.43 -4.59 -5.22
C LYS A 59 -16.12 -3.62 -4.09
N SER A 60 -15.05 -3.88 -3.34
CA SER A 60 -14.71 -3.08 -2.15
C SER A 60 -13.21 -2.98 -1.91
N VAL A 61 -12.81 -1.90 -1.27
CA VAL A 61 -11.43 -1.62 -0.83
C VAL A 61 -11.45 -1.36 0.67
N TYR A 62 -10.57 -2.03 1.41
CA TYR A 62 -10.40 -1.82 2.84
C TYR A 62 -9.08 -1.10 3.11
N VAL A 63 -9.12 0.01 3.82
CA VAL A 63 -7.95 0.84 4.12
C VAL A 63 -7.55 0.68 5.58
N ALA A 64 -6.33 0.17 5.79
CA ALA A 64 -5.64 0.19 7.08
C ALA A 64 -4.53 1.24 7.01
N SER A 65 -4.49 2.13 8.00
CA SER A 65 -3.51 3.22 8.10
C SER A 65 -3.24 3.56 9.55
N ASP A 66 -2.01 3.99 9.84
CA ASP A 66 -1.60 4.42 11.19
C ASP A 66 -2.11 5.82 11.55
N SER A 67 -2.47 6.66 10.56
CA SER A 67 -2.85 8.06 10.79
C SER A 67 -3.95 8.56 9.86
N ASN A 68 -3.66 8.69 8.56
CA ASN A 68 -4.62 9.17 7.55
C ASN A 68 -5.16 8.00 6.71
N TYR A 69 -6.47 7.77 6.77
CA TYR A 69 -7.15 6.70 6.03
C TYR A 69 -7.65 7.12 4.64
N MET A 70 -7.63 8.41 4.30
CA MET A 70 -7.98 8.93 2.97
C MET A 70 -9.35 8.46 2.45
N ILE A 71 -10.29 8.20 3.35
CA ILE A 71 -11.57 7.55 3.02
C ILE A 71 -12.39 8.42 2.08
N ASP A 72 -12.48 9.72 2.35
CA ASP A 72 -13.31 10.63 1.56
C ASP A 72 -12.75 10.80 0.14
N GLU A 73 -11.44 11.00 0.00
CA GLU A 73 -10.78 11.15 -1.30
C GLU A 73 -10.87 9.87 -2.13
N LEU A 74 -10.64 8.71 -1.50
CA LEU A 74 -10.75 7.42 -2.17
C LEU A 74 -12.19 7.11 -2.57
N THR A 75 -13.17 7.37 -1.69
CA THR A 75 -14.60 7.14 -1.97
C THR A 75 -15.07 7.99 -3.14
N ASN A 76 -14.69 9.28 -3.17
CA ASN A 76 -15.05 10.18 -4.26
C ASN A 76 -14.54 9.64 -5.61
N VAL A 77 -13.28 9.22 -5.67
CA VAL A 77 -12.70 8.74 -6.93
C VAL A 77 -13.20 7.36 -7.34
N LEU A 78 -13.36 6.43 -6.39
CA LEU A 78 -13.71 5.03 -6.66
C LEU A 78 -15.20 4.79 -6.81
N SER A 79 -16.06 5.70 -6.33
CA SER A 79 -17.51 5.64 -6.58
C SER A 79 -17.87 5.55 -8.06
N ARG A 80 -17.07 6.17 -8.93
CA ARG A 80 -17.23 6.12 -10.40
C ARG A 80 -17.02 4.72 -10.99
N LEU A 81 -16.41 3.82 -10.22
CA LEU A 81 -16.16 2.43 -10.58
C LEU A 81 -17.10 1.47 -9.83
N ASP A 82 -18.09 1.99 -9.09
CA ASP A 82 -18.99 1.21 -8.25
C ASP A 82 -18.24 0.38 -7.18
N ILE A 83 -17.21 0.97 -6.60
CA ILE A 83 -16.37 0.37 -5.56
C ILE A 83 -16.56 1.12 -4.26
N SER A 84 -16.94 0.38 -3.21
CA SER A 84 -17.05 0.92 -1.86
C SER A 84 -15.71 0.91 -1.13
N VAL A 85 -15.49 1.92 -0.28
CA VAL A 85 -14.26 2.06 0.52
C VAL A 85 -14.62 2.00 1.99
N TYR A 86 -13.92 1.13 2.73
CA TYR A 86 -14.14 0.93 4.15
C TYR A 86 -12.86 1.12 4.94
N ARG A 87 -13.00 1.66 6.15
CA ARG A 87 -11.90 1.71 7.11
C ARG A 87 -11.75 0.35 7.79
N GLN A 88 -10.53 -0.17 7.82
CA GLN A 88 -10.19 -1.35 8.60
C GLN A 88 -9.61 -0.92 9.95
N SER A 89 -10.39 -1.09 11.02
CA SER A 89 -9.98 -0.71 12.38
C SER A 89 -9.10 -1.76 13.07
N ILE A 90 -9.16 -3.02 12.63
CA ILE A 90 -8.39 -4.14 13.19
C ILE A 90 -7.80 -4.94 12.02
N ILE A 91 -6.46 -5.02 11.92
CA ILE A 91 -5.81 -5.94 10.99
C ILE A 91 -5.87 -7.35 11.60
N VAL A 92 -6.95 -8.08 11.33
CA VAL A 92 -7.00 -9.52 11.61
C VAL A 92 -6.36 -10.21 10.41
N PHE A 93 -5.13 -10.70 10.57
CA PHE A 93 -4.54 -11.62 9.61
C PHE A 93 -5.28 -12.95 9.72
N VAL A 94 -6.32 -13.14 8.91
CA VAL A 94 -6.89 -14.47 8.69
C VAL A 94 -5.89 -15.23 7.83
N ILE A 95 -5.00 -15.99 8.49
CA ILE A 95 -4.19 -17.01 7.82
C ILE A 95 -5.16 -18.13 7.46
N ASN A 96 -5.85 -17.99 6.32
CA ASN A 96 -6.58 -19.12 5.73
C ASN A 96 -5.53 -20.06 5.17
N THR A 97 -5.00 -20.95 6.02
CA THR A 97 -4.39 -22.18 5.57
C THR A 97 -5.51 -23.11 5.09
N GLN A 98 -6.03 -22.87 3.89
CA GLN A 98 -6.58 -23.98 3.11
C GLN A 98 -5.40 -24.69 2.45
N TYR A 99 -4.79 -25.59 3.21
CA TYR A 99 -4.07 -26.71 2.61
C TYR A 99 -5.12 -27.65 2.03
N HIS A 100 -5.02 -27.93 0.74
CA HIS A 100 -5.71 -29.02 0.08
C HIS A 100 -4.73 -30.17 -0.14
#